data_AF-A0A532DNY4-F1
#
_entry.id   AF-A0A532DNY4-F1
#
_cell.length_a   1.000
_cell.length_b   1.000
_cell.length_c   1.000
_cell.angle_alpha   90.00
_cell.angle_beta   90.00
_cell.angle_gamma   90.00
#
_symmetry.space_group_name_H-M   'P 1'
#
loop_
_entity.id
_entity.type
_entity.pdbx_description
1 polymer ?
#
loop_
_entity_poly.entity_id
_entity_poly.type
_entity_poly.pdbx_seq_one_letter_code
_entity_poly.pdbx_strand_id
1 'polypeptide(L)'
;MNDEQRQEIIRRLQQGEDLSSEWARILFPPEKREYELVYHGKEREEDIIANTLAVPLQKVRTFGKNGEGWHNKLIFGDNLQVMKSLLEMKRAGQLCNADGTHGVRLVYIDPPFATK
;
A
#
# COMPACT_ATOMS: atom_id res chain seq x y z
N MET A 1 11.74 14.69 -26.23
CA MET A 1 11.11 16.00 -25.97
C MET A 1 11.30 16.86 -27.20
N ASN A 2 10.23 17.39 -27.79
CA ASN A 2 10.34 18.37 -28.87
C ASN A 2 10.50 19.80 -28.30
N ASP A 3 10.79 20.78 -29.15
CA ASP A 3 11.08 22.15 -28.70
C ASP A 3 9.85 22.86 -28.11
N GLU A 4 8.65 22.59 -28.63
CA GLU A 4 7.39 23.12 -28.08
C GLU A 4 7.13 22.63 -26.65
N GLN A 5 7.28 21.32 -26.42
CA GLN A 5 7.18 20.69 -25.10
C GLN A 5 8.21 21.29 -24.14
N ARG A 6 9.44 21.50 -24.62
CA ARG A 6 10.50 22.12 -23.82
C ARG A 6 10.10 23.54 -23.39
N GLN A 7 9.59 24.36 -24.31
CA GLN A 7 9.18 25.73 -23.99
C GLN A 7 7.99 25.78 -23.02
N GLU A 8 7.01 24.89 -23.18
CA GLU A 8 5.87 24.83 -22.26
C GLU A 8 6.29 24.42 -20.84
N ILE A 9 7.18 23.44 -20.69
CA ILE A 9 7.72 23.06 -19.39
C ILE A 9 8.46 24.24 -18.74
N ILE A 10 9.31 24.93 -19.50
CA ILE A 10 10.04 26.12 -19.01
C ILE A 10 9.05 27.20 -18.56
N ARG A 11 8.02 27.49 -19.35
CA ARG A 11 6.99 28.49 -19.04
C ARG A 11 6.30 28.18 -17.72
N ARG A 12 5.87 26.94 -17.50
CA ARG A 12 5.21 26.50 -16.26
C ARG A 12 6.13 26.62 -15.05
N LEU A 13 7.37 26.16 -15.19
CA LEU A 13 8.37 26.25 -14.12
C LEU A 13 8.69 27.71 -13.76
N GLN A 14 8.76 28.62 -14.74
CA GLN A 14 8.95 30.06 -14.50
C GLN A 14 7.77 30.71 -13.79
N GLN A 15 6.56 30.20 -14.00
CA GLN A 15 5.33 30.65 -13.34
C GLN A 15 5.15 30.04 -11.94
N GLY A 16 6.02 29.10 -11.53
CA GLY A 16 5.90 28.37 -10.28
C GLY A 16 4.76 27.35 -10.27
N GLU A 17 4.31 26.90 -11.45
CA GLU A 17 3.28 25.88 -11.58
C GLU A 17 3.87 24.47 -11.47
N ASP A 18 3.11 23.56 -10.86
CA ASP A 18 3.48 22.14 -10.80
C ASP A 18 3.37 21.47 -12.19
N LEU A 19 4.29 20.57 -12.47
CA LEU A 19 4.28 19.76 -13.69
C LEU A 19 3.44 18.48 -13.48
N SER A 20 2.60 18.16 -14.47
CA SER A 20 1.90 16.87 -14.53
C SER A 20 2.89 15.70 -14.50
N SER A 21 2.49 14.59 -13.87
CA SER A 21 3.27 13.35 -13.78
C SER A 21 3.65 12.76 -15.15
N GLU A 22 2.92 13.13 -16.22
CA GLU A 22 3.23 12.71 -17.59
C GLU A 22 4.59 13.19 -18.07
N TRP A 23 5.05 14.37 -17.60
CA TRP A 23 6.36 14.92 -17.97
C TRP A 23 7.54 14.15 -17.36
N ALA A 24 7.31 13.45 -16.25
CA ALA A 24 8.37 12.74 -15.53
C ALA A 24 9.08 11.70 -16.43
N ARG A 25 8.33 10.99 -17.29
CA ARG A 25 8.91 10.01 -18.22
C ARG A 25 9.75 10.63 -19.34
N ILE A 26 9.43 11.87 -19.72
CA ILE A 26 10.14 12.58 -20.78
C ILE A 26 11.41 13.23 -20.23
N LEU A 27 11.34 13.78 -19.00
CA LEU A 27 12.45 14.45 -18.33
C LEU A 27 13.43 13.46 -17.69
N PHE A 28 12.92 12.35 -17.16
CA PHE A 28 13.68 11.31 -16.48
C PHE A 28 13.36 9.94 -17.10
N PRO A 29 13.81 9.67 -18.34
CA PRO A 29 13.55 8.39 -18.99
C PRO A 29 14.22 7.26 -18.18
N PRO A 30 13.49 6.19 -17.82
CA PRO A 30 14.05 5.11 -17.03
C PRO A 30 15.08 4.31 -17.85
N GLU A 31 16.18 3.90 -17.21
CA GLU A 31 17.21 3.06 -17.83
C GLU A 31 16.68 1.66 -18.21
N LYS A 32 15.61 1.20 -17.53
CA LYS A 32 14.95 -0.09 -17.77
C LYS A 32 13.52 0.12 -18.26
N ARG A 33 13.16 -0.57 -19.34
CA ARG A 33 11.82 -0.55 -19.97
C ARG A 33 10.86 -1.53 -19.30
N GLU A 34 10.69 -1.44 -17.99
CA GLU A 34 9.60 -2.16 -17.33
C GLU A 34 8.33 -1.31 -17.40
N TYR A 35 7.20 -1.93 -17.76
CA TYR A 35 5.93 -1.23 -17.85
C TYR A 35 5.41 -0.95 -16.44
N GLU A 36 5.16 0.33 -16.13
CA GLU A 36 4.56 0.75 -14.87
C GLU A 36 3.28 1.56 -15.08
N LEU A 37 2.25 1.35 -14.25
CA LEU A 37 1.09 2.23 -14.16
C LEU A 37 1.40 3.38 -13.19
N VAL A 38 1.41 4.62 -13.67
CA VAL A 38 1.63 5.83 -12.83
C VAL A 38 0.38 6.70 -12.93
N TYR A 39 -0.04 7.29 -11.80
CA TYR A 39 -1.15 8.23 -11.73
C TYR A 39 -0.86 9.29 -10.67
N HIS A 40 -1.56 10.42 -10.76
CA HIS A 40 -1.41 11.51 -9.81
C HIS A 40 -1.71 11.05 -8.37
N GLY A 41 -0.79 11.31 -7.44
CA GLY A 41 -0.91 10.90 -6.05
C GLY A 41 -0.59 9.42 -5.77
N LYS A 42 -0.05 8.67 -6.75
CA LYS A 42 0.44 7.30 -6.51
C LYS A 42 1.65 7.35 -5.58
N GLU A 43 1.47 6.89 -4.35
CA GLU A 43 2.57 6.69 -3.40
C GLU A 43 3.39 5.44 -3.75
N ARG A 44 4.67 5.44 -3.35
CA ARG A 44 5.54 4.26 -3.51
C ARG A 44 5.17 3.22 -2.45
N GLU A 45 5.16 1.95 -2.83
CA GLU A 45 4.85 0.84 -1.90
C GLU A 45 5.77 0.84 -0.68
N GLU A 46 7.06 1.08 -0.89
CA GLU A 46 8.06 1.18 0.19
C GLU A 46 7.69 2.27 1.20
N ASP A 47 7.26 3.44 0.71
CA ASP A 47 6.89 4.58 1.54
C ASP A 47 5.62 4.27 2.34
N ILE A 48 4.61 3.65 1.71
CA ILE A 48 3.39 3.19 2.41
C ILE A 48 3.76 2.22 3.54
N ILE A 49 4.61 1.21 3.28
CA ILE A 49 4.99 0.20 4.27
C ILE A 49 5.84 0.80 5.40
N ALA A 50 6.71 1.77 5.09
CA ALA A 50 7.61 2.41 6.05
C ALA A 50 6.88 3.44 6.92
N ASN A 51 5.99 4.25 6.33
CA ASN A 51 5.29 5.33 7.00
C ASN A 51 4.03 4.86 7.75
N THR A 52 3.48 3.70 7.40
CA THR A 52 2.36 3.12 8.15
C THR A 52 2.86 2.62 9.51
N LEU A 53 2.33 3.19 10.58
CA LEU A 53 2.58 2.74 11.94
C LEU A 53 1.78 1.47 12.26
N ALA A 54 2.45 0.47 12.83
CA ALA A 54 1.78 -0.68 13.42
C ALA A 54 1.05 -0.25 14.70
N VAL A 55 -0.13 -0.82 14.93
CA VAL A 55 -0.95 -0.57 16.12
C VAL A 55 -1.03 -1.83 16.98
N PRO A 56 -1.01 -1.69 18.32
CA PRO A 56 -1.13 -2.86 19.19
C PRO A 56 -2.53 -3.46 19.11
N LEU A 57 -2.63 -4.76 18.83
CA LEU A 57 -3.91 -5.47 18.84
C LEU A 57 -4.31 -5.81 20.28
N GLN A 58 -5.40 -5.19 20.75
CA GLN A 58 -5.93 -5.41 22.09
C GLN A 58 -7.22 -6.23 22.05
N LYS A 59 -7.31 -7.22 22.95
CA LYS A 59 -8.50 -8.06 23.06
C LYS A 59 -9.60 -7.31 23.81
N VAL A 60 -10.63 -6.86 23.08
CA VAL A 60 -11.77 -6.13 23.67
C VAL A 60 -12.88 -7.08 24.14
N ARG A 61 -13.20 -8.12 23.34
CA ARG A 61 -14.30 -9.04 23.63
C ARG A 61 -14.01 -10.44 23.10
N THR A 62 -14.60 -11.45 23.74
CA THR A 62 -14.67 -12.82 23.23
C THR A 62 -16.12 -13.22 23.03
N PHE A 63 -16.39 -13.88 21.92
CA PHE A 63 -17.68 -14.47 21.61
C PHE A 63 -17.54 -16.00 21.69
N GLY A 64 -18.41 -16.67 22.44
CA GLY A 64 -18.36 -18.12 22.62
C GLY A 64 -17.21 -18.61 23.52
N LYS A 65 -16.79 -19.86 23.33
CA LYS A 65 -15.65 -20.47 24.03
C LYS A 65 -14.46 -20.54 23.08
N ASN A 66 -13.30 -20.06 23.52
CA ASN A 66 -12.04 -20.34 22.84
C ASN A 66 -11.60 -21.77 23.23
N GLY A 67 -11.62 -22.70 22.28
CA GLY A 67 -10.97 -24.00 22.47
C GLY A 67 -9.45 -23.90 22.36
N GLU A 68 -8.75 -25.01 22.52
CA GLU A 68 -7.32 -25.07 22.20
C GLU A 68 -7.14 -25.19 20.68
N GLY A 69 -6.42 -24.25 20.06
CA GLY A 69 -6.12 -24.26 18.63
C GLY A 69 -6.31 -22.92 17.93
N TRP A 70 -6.87 -22.96 16.72
CA TRP A 70 -7.06 -21.77 15.90
C TRP A 70 -8.18 -20.88 16.44
N HIS A 71 -8.00 -19.57 16.29
CA HIS A 71 -8.97 -18.58 16.76
C HIS A 71 -9.39 -17.67 15.61
N ASN A 72 -10.70 -17.50 15.46
CA ASN A 72 -11.25 -16.42 14.65
C ASN A 72 -11.00 -15.08 15.34
N LYS A 73 -10.56 -14.08 14.58
CA LYS A 73 -10.37 -12.72 15.07
C LYS A 73 -11.24 -11.77 14.26
N LEU A 74 -12.01 -10.95 14.96
CA LEU A 74 -12.63 -9.75 14.41
C LEU A 74 -11.82 -8.57 14.93
N ILE A 75 -11.23 -7.79 14.02
CA ILE A 75 -10.38 -6.65 14.35
C ILE A 75 -11.13 -5.38 13.93
N PHE A 76 -11.28 -4.44 14.85
CA PHE A 76 -11.90 -3.15 14.60
C PHE A 76 -10.82 -2.07 14.55
N GLY A 77 -10.82 -1.27 13.49
CA GLY A 77 -9.84 -0.20 13.27
C GLY A 77 -9.60 0.06 11.78
N ASP A 78 -8.68 0.96 11.49
CA ASP A 78 -8.20 1.23 10.15
C ASP A 78 -7.49 -0.01 9.55
N ASN A 79 -7.84 -0.37 8.31
CA ASN A 79 -7.34 -1.59 7.70
C ASN A 79 -5.83 -1.54 7.42
N LEU A 80 -5.28 -0.40 7.01
CA LEU A 80 -3.88 -0.25 6.66
C LEU A 80 -2.98 -0.46 7.89
N GLN A 81 -3.33 0.18 9.01
CA GLN A 81 -2.61 0.01 10.28
C GLN A 81 -2.71 -1.43 10.83
N VAL A 82 -3.88 -2.04 10.73
CA VAL A 82 -4.08 -3.45 11.12
C VAL A 82 -3.24 -4.38 10.25
N MET A 83 -3.24 -4.18 8.93
CA MET A 83 -2.44 -4.99 7.99
C MET A 83 -0.95 -4.84 8.25
N LYS A 84 -0.47 -3.64 8.57
CA LYS A 84 0.92 -3.42 9.00
C LYS A 84 1.26 -4.23 10.26
N SER A 85 0.37 -4.26 11.24
CA SER A 85 0.55 -5.03 12.47
C SER A 85 0.61 -6.54 12.20
N LEU A 86 -0.27 -7.04 11.33
CA LEU A 86 -0.25 -8.44 10.89
C LEU A 86 1.01 -8.80 10.09
N LEU A 87 1.54 -7.86 9.30
CA LEU A 87 2.80 -8.03 8.59
C LEU A 87 3.98 -8.17 9.57
N GLU A 88 4.05 -7.34 10.62
CA GLU A 88 5.08 -7.48 11.65
C GLU A 88 4.93 -8.80 12.43
N MET A 89 3.70 -9.23 12.74
CA MET A 89 3.45 -10.56 13.33
C MET A 89 3.92 -11.70 12.42
N LYS A 90 3.72 -11.59 11.09
CA LYS A 90 4.25 -12.55 10.11
C LYS A 90 5.78 -12.60 10.16
N ARG A 91 6.44 -11.43 10.18
CA ARG A 91 7.91 -11.32 10.27
C ARG A 91 8.45 -11.91 11.57
N ALA A 92 7.73 -11.75 12.68
CA ALA A 92 8.05 -12.35 13.97
C ALA A 92 7.68 -13.85 14.09
N GLY A 93 7.14 -14.47 13.03
CA GLY A 93 6.74 -15.88 13.03
C GLY A 93 5.46 -16.18 13.83
N GLN A 94 4.73 -15.17 14.28
CA GLN A 94 3.52 -15.30 15.09
C GLN A 94 2.25 -15.51 14.23
N LEU A 95 2.28 -15.07 12.97
CA LEU A 95 1.23 -15.36 11.99
C LEU A 95 1.65 -16.57 11.15
N CYS A 96 1.26 -17.76 11.59
CA CYS A 96 1.58 -19.03 10.94
C CYS A 96 0.34 -19.91 10.76
N ASN A 97 0.40 -20.76 9.74
CA ASN A 97 -0.61 -21.77 9.46
C ASN A 97 -0.27 -23.09 10.17
N ALA A 98 -1.24 -23.99 10.26
CA ALA A 98 -1.08 -25.29 10.93
C ALA A 98 0.02 -26.19 10.33
N ASP A 99 0.43 -25.97 9.08
CA ASP A 99 1.52 -26.69 8.41
C ASP A 99 2.90 -26.03 8.56
N GLY A 100 2.99 -24.95 9.34
CA GLY A 100 4.23 -24.20 9.55
C GLY A 100 4.50 -23.10 8.50
N THR A 101 3.66 -22.94 7.47
CA THR A 101 3.83 -21.84 6.50
C THR A 101 3.48 -20.49 7.14
N HIS A 102 4.25 -19.44 6.81
CA HIS A 102 4.05 -18.11 7.37
C HIS A 102 2.99 -17.29 6.61
N GLY A 103 2.17 -16.55 7.34
CA GLY A 103 1.23 -15.57 6.79
C GLY A 103 -0.13 -16.14 6.42
N VAL A 104 -0.80 -15.45 5.50
CA VAL A 104 -2.19 -15.71 5.10
C VAL A 104 -2.22 -16.52 3.81
N ARG A 105 -3.10 -17.52 3.74
CA ARG A 105 -3.28 -18.38 2.56
C ARG A 105 -4.30 -17.86 1.55
N LEU A 106 -5.35 -17.21 2.04
CA LEU A 106 -6.46 -16.72 1.24
C LEU A 106 -6.85 -15.34 1.76
N VAL A 107 -6.94 -14.38 0.83
CA VAL A 107 -7.46 -13.05 1.10
C VAL A 107 -8.66 -12.85 0.21
N TYR A 108 -9.78 -12.48 0.82
CA TYR A 108 -10.97 -12.03 0.11
C TYR A 108 -11.25 -10.60 0.57
N ILE A 109 -11.41 -9.70 -0.40
CA ILE A 109 -11.78 -8.30 -0.17
C ILE A 109 -12.89 -7.91 -1.14
N ASP A 110 -13.80 -7.07 -0.67
CA ASP A 110 -14.83 -6.41 -1.47
C ASP A 110 -14.68 -4.89 -1.27
N PRO A 111 -13.66 -4.27 -1.89
CA PRO A 111 -13.41 -2.84 -1.74
C PRO A 111 -14.49 -2.02 -2.45
N PRO A 112 -14.66 -0.73 -2.13
CA PRO A 112 -15.58 0.12 -2.89
C PRO A 112 -15.16 0.20 -4.37
N PHE A 113 -16.10 -0.02 -5.29
CA PHE A 113 -15.84 -0.10 -6.74
C PHE A 113 -15.64 1.26 -7.43
N ALA A 114 -15.63 2.36 -6.67
CA ALA A 114 -15.51 3.72 -7.17
C ALA A 114 -16.53 4.06 -8.29
N THR A 115 -17.70 3.41 -8.27
CA THR A 115 -18.81 3.72 -9.18
C THR A 115 -19.40 5.08 -8.83
N LYS A 116 -19.67 5.90 -9.85
CA LYS A 116 -20.41 7.16 -9.71
C LYS A 116 -21.92 6.92 -9.75
#